data_AF-A0A7W0LMX3-F1
#
_entry.id   AF-A0A7W0LMX3-F1
#
_cell.length_a   1.000
_cell.length_b   1.000
_cell.length_c   1.000
_cell.angle_alpha   90.00
_cell.angle_beta   90.00
_cell.angle_gamma   90.00
#
_symmetry.space_group_name_H-M   'P 1'
#
loop_
_entity.id
_entity.type
_entity.pdbx_description
1 polymer ?
#
loop_
_entity_poly.entity_id
_entity_poly.type
_entity_poly.pdbx_seq_one_letter_code
_entity_poly.pdbx_strand_id
1 'polypeptide(L)'
;MDRLDAAQRIALGDVWDAFWRSRLVVWVAGMASVLAFGRVPDSELRDSLGLTEPFGPLGDLLVAPAARWDSAWYLDIALNGYDVTARAAFFPLYPLLLQIGQVLTGSPLLVGLVVSALSTFAALYGIHRLTALELGEERARTVVMLVAFFPAALFLT
;
A
#
# COMPACT_ATOMS: atom_id res chain seq x y z
N MET A 1 17.32 25.67 15.12
CA MET A 1 16.60 25.24 13.90
C MET A 1 17.41 24.13 13.22
N ASP A 2 18.68 24.36 12.90
CA ASP A 2 19.59 23.43 12.19
C ASP A 2 19.62 21.96 12.64
N ARG A 3 19.54 21.67 13.95
CA ARG A 3 19.64 20.28 14.45
C ARG A 3 18.36 19.46 14.19
N LEU A 4 17.19 20.09 14.26
CA LEU A 4 15.92 19.43 13.95
C LEU A 4 15.84 19.10 12.46
N ASP A 5 16.34 20.01 11.62
CA ASP A 5 16.38 19.82 10.17
C ASP A 5 17.38 18.73 9.77
N ALA A 6 18.47 18.54 10.52
CA ALA A 6 19.42 17.46 10.30
C ALA A 6 18.81 16.09 10.65
N ALA A 7 18.16 15.97 11.81
CA ALA A 7 17.51 14.72 12.24
C ALA A 7 16.37 14.33 11.29
N GLN A 8 15.56 15.29 10.84
CA GLN A 8 14.50 15.05 9.85
C GLN A 8 15.06 14.55 8.51
N ARG A 9 16.18 15.11 8.04
CA ARG A 9 16.83 14.68 6.79
C ARG A 9 17.36 13.25 6.90
N ILE A 10 17.96 12.88 8.03
CA ILE A 10 18.42 11.51 8.29
C ILE A 10 17.22 10.55 8.28
N ALA A 11 16.17 10.88 9.03
CA ALA A 11 14.96 10.07 9.09
C ALA A 11 14.32 9.87 7.70
N LEU A 12 14.18 10.94 6.91
CA LEU A 12 13.64 10.86 5.56
C LEU A 12 14.52 9.98 4.65
N GLY A 13 15.84 10.09 4.74
CA GLY A 13 16.77 9.25 3.98
C GLY A 13 16.62 7.76 4.32
N ASP A 14 16.61 7.41 5.61
CA ASP A 14 16.45 6.03 6.06
C ASP A 14 15.10 5.43 5.65
N VAL A 15 14.03 6.21 5.80
CA VAL A 15 12.66 5.80 5.45
C VAL A 15 12.51 5.65 3.94
N TRP A 16 13.07 6.57 3.16
CA TRP A 16 13.07 6.50 1.69
C TRP A 16 13.76 5.24 1.19
N ASP A 17 14.95 4.94 1.72
CA ASP A 17 15.69 3.74 1.38
C ASP A 17 14.91 2.46 1.73
N ALA A 18 14.37 2.38 2.94
CA ALA A 18 13.60 1.21 3.38
C ALA A 18 12.32 1.02 2.57
N PHE A 19 11.59 2.11 2.30
CA PHE A 19 10.36 2.09 1.51
C PHE A 19 10.63 1.58 0.09
N TRP A 20 11.57 2.18 -0.65
CA TRP A 20 11.75 1.78 -2.05
C TRP A 20 12.39 0.40 -2.22
N ARG A 21 13.33 0.02 -1.35
CA ARG A 21 13.94 -1.32 -1.42
C ARG A 21 12.93 -2.42 -1.12
N SER A 22 12.11 -2.25 -0.09
CA SER A 22 11.06 -3.22 0.23
C SER A 22 10.00 -3.29 -0.88
N ARG A 23 9.60 -2.14 -1.45
CA ARG A 23 8.60 -2.06 -2.53
C ARG A 23 9.11 -2.72 -3.80
N LEU A 24 10.37 -2.50 -4.14
CA LEU A 24 10.99 -3.19 -5.26
C LEU A 24 10.95 -4.71 -5.08
N VAL A 25 11.31 -5.21 -3.90
CA VAL A 25 11.26 -6.65 -3.61
C VAL A 25 9.82 -7.18 -3.71
N VAL A 26 8.85 -6.50 -3.10
CA VAL A 26 7.44 -6.91 -3.15
C VAL A 26 6.88 -6.88 -4.58
N TRP A 27 7.18 -5.85 -5.36
CA TRP A 27 6.72 -5.74 -6.74
C TRP A 27 7.33 -6.80 -7.64
N VAL A 28 8.64 -6.97 -7.58
CA VAL A 28 9.35 -7.98 -8.39
C VAL A 28 8.87 -9.38 -8.01
N ALA A 29 8.78 -9.69 -6.72
CA ALA A 29 8.29 -10.99 -6.27
C ALA A 29 6.82 -11.23 -6.64
N GLY A 30 5.97 -10.21 -6.51
CA GLY A 30 4.56 -10.27 -6.89
C GLY A 30 4.37 -10.50 -8.38
N MET A 31 5.05 -9.72 -9.22
CA MET A 31 5.02 -9.87 -10.69
C MET A 31 5.58 -11.23 -11.12
N ALA A 32 6.72 -11.64 -10.56
CA ALA A 32 7.32 -12.94 -10.86
C ALA A 32 6.38 -14.09 -10.48
N SER A 33 5.66 -13.97 -9.37
CA SER A 33 4.67 -14.96 -8.94
C SER A 33 3.51 -15.06 -9.95
N VAL A 34 2.98 -13.91 -10.41
CA VAL A 34 1.93 -13.89 -11.44
C VAL A 34 2.42 -14.48 -12.76
N LEU A 35 3.65 -14.22 -13.16
CA LEU A 35 4.22 -14.78 -14.39
C LEU A 35 4.49 -16.28 -14.30
N ALA A 36 4.93 -16.77 -13.13
CA ALA A 36 5.27 -18.17 -12.92
C ALA A 36 4.06 -19.06 -12.69
N PHE A 37 3.05 -18.56 -11.96
CA PHE A 37 1.91 -19.34 -11.49
C PHE A 37 0.57 -18.92 -12.11
N GLY A 38 0.54 -17.82 -12.86
CA GLY A 38 -0.70 -17.19 -13.30
C GLY A 38 -1.40 -16.43 -12.18
N ARG A 39 -2.53 -15.80 -12.51
CA ARG A 39 -3.45 -15.26 -11.51
C ARG A 39 -4.45 -16.34 -11.11
N VAL A 40 -4.79 -16.36 -9.83
CA VAL A 40 -5.96 -17.10 -9.38
C VAL A 40 -7.17 -16.38 -9.97
N PRO A 41 -8.06 -17.05 -10.72
CA PRO A 41 -9.28 -16.43 -11.21
C PRO A 41 -10.08 -15.93 -10.02
N ASP A 42 -10.32 -14.62 -9.95
CA ASP A 42 -11.20 -14.10 -8.92
C ASP A 42 -12.63 -14.57 -9.22
N SER A 43 -13.30 -15.11 -8.21
CA SER A 43 -14.71 -15.44 -8.35
C SER A 43 -15.49 -14.16 -8.62
N GLU A 44 -16.56 -14.22 -9.42
CA GLU A 44 -17.47 -13.08 -9.63
C GLU A 44 -18.01 -12.49 -8.31
N LEU A 45 -17.97 -13.24 -7.20
CA LEU A 45 -18.31 -12.78 -5.86
C LEU A 45 -17.27 -11.83 -5.24
N ARG A 46 -16.02 -11.87 -5.67
CA ARG A 46 -14.90 -11.11 -5.10
C ARG A 46 -14.55 -9.87 -5.92
N ASP A 47 -14.52 -9.98 -7.24
CA ASP A 47 -14.31 -8.85 -8.16
C ASP A 47 -15.37 -8.86 -9.27
N SER A 48 -16.61 -8.55 -8.90
CA SER A 48 -17.78 -8.55 -9.81
C SER A 48 -17.67 -7.53 -10.94
N LEU A 49 -16.82 -6.52 -10.79
CA LEU A 49 -16.69 -5.37 -11.69
C LEU A 49 -15.34 -5.31 -12.41
N GLY A 50 -14.46 -6.30 -12.22
CA GLY A 50 -13.11 -6.31 -12.80
C GLY A 50 -12.25 -5.12 -12.35
N LEU A 51 -12.48 -4.62 -11.13
CA LEU A 51 -11.83 -3.41 -10.60
C LEU A 51 -10.34 -3.63 -10.31
N THR A 52 -9.91 -4.88 -10.19
CA THR A 52 -8.51 -5.24 -9.95
C THR A 52 -7.69 -5.40 -11.24
N GLU A 53 -8.35 -5.49 -12.41
CA GLU A 53 -7.71 -5.66 -13.73
C GLU A 53 -8.21 -4.63 -14.79
N PRO A 54 -8.15 -3.32 -14.54
CA PRO A 54 -8.74 -2.33 -15.45
C PRO A 54 -7.79 -1.83 -16.56
N PHE A 55 -6.53 -2.28 -16.61
CA PHE A 55 -5.46 -1.64 -17.42
C PHE A 55 -4.91 -2.52 -18.55
N GLY A 56 -5.47 -3.71 -18.77
CA GLY A 56 -5.01 -4.67 -19.76
C GLY A 56 -3.70 -5.37 -19.34
N PRO A 57 -3.21 -6.33 -20.15
CA PRO A 57 -2.29 -7.37 -19.66
C PRO A 57 -1.03 -6.83 -18.95
N LEU A 58 -0.39 -5.81 -19.52
CA LEU A 58 0.81 -5.22 -18.93
C LEU A 58 0.49 -4.34 -17.71
N GLY A 59 -0.55 -3.51 -17.79
CA GLY A 59 -0.95 -2.63 -16.69
C GLY A 59 -1.40 -3.44 -15.48
N ASP A 60 -2.22 -4.47 -15.72
CA ASP A 60 -2.70 -5.39 -14.70
C ASP A 60 -1.54 -6.14 -14.05
N LEU A 61 -0.50 -6.51 -14.82
CA LEU A 61 0.70 -7.15 -14.27
C LEU A 61 1.45 -6.20 -13.33
N LEU A 62 1.54 -4.92 -13.68
CA LEU A 62 2.21 -3.91 -12.85
C LEU A 62 1.46 -3.60 -11.55
N VAL A 63 0.13 -3.67 -11.56
CA VAL A 63 -0.69 -3.43 -10.36
C VAL A 63 -1.02 -4.69 -9.58
N ALA A 64 -0.80 -5.89 -10.13
CA ALA A 64 -1.08 -7.16 -9.46
C ALA A 64 -0.48 -7.28 -8.05
N PRO A 65 0.71 -6.70 -7.75
CA PRO A 65 1.23 -6.69 -6.39
C PRO A 65 0.47 -5.81 -5.39
N ALA A 66 -0.62 -5.15 -5.77
CA ALA A 66 -1.49 -4.38 -4.87
C ALA A 66 -2.98 -4.62 -5.14
N ALA A 67 -3.33 -4.98 -6.38
CA ALA A 67 -4.67 -5.35 -6.80
C ALA A 67 -4.95 -6.83 -6.47
N ARG A 68 -5.03 -7.17 -5.17
CA ARG A 68 -5.29 -8.53 -4.70
C ARG A 68 -6.08 -8.55 -3.40
N TRP A 69 -6.64 -9.69 -3.06
CA TRP A 69 -7.30 -9.95 -1.78
C TRP A 69 -8.47 -9.00 -1.49
N ASP A 70 -8.33 -8.12 -0.51
CA ASP A 70 -9.42 -7.25 -0.07
C ASP A 70 -9.48 -5.92 -0.84
N SER A 71 -8.55 -5.71 -1.78
CA SER A 71 -8.61 -4.56 -2.69
C SER A 71 -9.95 -4.50 -3.41
N ALA A 72 -10.48 -5.62 -3.89
CA ALA A 72 -11.76 -5.64 -4.59
C ALA A 72 -12.93 -5.14 -3.70
N TRP A 73 -12.96 -5.50 -2.40
CA TRP A 73 -13.95 -4.98 -1.45
C TRP A 73 -13.84 -3.47 -1.26
N TYR A 74 -12.63 -2.94 -1.08
CA TYR A 74 -12.42 -1.50 -0.91
C TYR A 74 -12.81 -0.70 -2.15
N LEU A 75 -12.49 -1.22 -3.35
CA LEU A 75 -12.82 -0.59 -4.62
C LEU A 75 -14.34 -0.61 -4.86
N ASP A 76 -14.98 -1.75 -4.59
CA ASP A 76 -16.42 -1.91 -4.73
C ASP A 76 -17.20 -1.01 -3.77
N ILE A 77 -16.78 -0.92 -2.48
CA ILE A 77 -17.38 0.03 -1.52
C ILE A 77 -17.19 1.48 -1.98
N ALA A 78 -16.05 1.84 -2.57
CA ALA A 78 -15.82 3.20 -3.06
C ALA A 78 -16.78 3.60 -4.20
N LEU A 79 -17.21 2.62 -5.02
CA LEU A 79 -18.12 2.85 -6.14
C LEU A 79 -19.60 2.71 -5.75
N ASN A 80 -19.93 1.70 -4.95
CA ASN A 80 -21.30 1.28 -4.70
C ASN A 80 -21.76 1.53 -3.24
N GLY A 81 -20.87 1.99 -2.37
CA GLY A 81 -21.17 2.25 -0.96
C GLY A 81 -21.35 0.97 -0.14
N TYR A 82 -22.03 1.10 0.99
CA TYR A 82 -22.29 0.00 1.93
C TYR A 82 -23.71 -0.56 1.73
N ASP A 83 -23.92 -1.35 0.67
CA ASP A 83 -25.24 -1.90 0.29
C ASP A 83 -25.54 -3.29 0.91
N VAL A 84 -24.51 -4.07 1.26
CA VAL A 84 -24.62 -5.39 1.86
C VAL A 84 -23.92 -5.43 3.23
N THR A 85 -24.45 -6.25 4.13
CA THR A 85 -23.93 -6.39 5.51
C THR A 85 -22.47 -6.82 5.57
N ALA A 86 -21.99 -7.62 4.61
CA ALA A 86 -20.58 -8.02 4.54
C ALA A 86 -19.62 -6.81 4.43
N ARG A 87 -20.03 -5.72 3.78
CA ARG A 87 -19.20 -4.52 3.63
C ARG A 87 -18.98 -3.78 4.96
N ALA A 88 -19.82 -4.01 5.97
CA ALA A 88 -19.67 -3.38 7.29
C ALA A 88 -18.40 -3.78 8.05
N ALA A 89 -17.70 -4.84 7.60
CA ALA A 89 -16.39 -5.22 8.13
C ALA A 89 -15.27 -4.23 7.78
N PHE A 90 -15.48 -3.35 6.78
CA PHE A 90 -14.46 -2.44 6.27
C PHE A 90 -14.69 -1.01 6.79
N PHE A 91 -13.68 -0.42 7.43
CA PHE A 91 -13.77 0.93 7.99
C PHE A 91 -13.86 2.01 6.87
N PRO A 92 -14.71 3.05 7.02
CA PRO A 92 -15.12 3.90 5.89
C PRO A 92 -14.10 4.94 5.42
N LEU A 93 -13.07 5.25 6.21
CA LEU A 93 -12.10 6.28 5.83
C LEU A 93 -11.39 5.95 4.51
N TYR A 94 -10.92 4.72 4.33
CA TYR A 94 -10.20 4.33 3.13
C TYR A 94 -11.12 4.32 1.88
N PRO A 95 -12.28 3.62 1.86
CA PRO A 95 -13.22 3.74 0.75
C PRO A 95 -13.64 5.16 0.41
N LEU A 96 -13.82 6.03 1.40
CA LEU A 96 -14.17 7.43 1.17
C LEU A 96 -13.04 8.19 0.45
N LEU A 97 -11.79 7.97 0.83
CA LEU A 97 -10.63 8.56 0.13
C LEU A 97 -10.55 8.05 -1.31
N LEU A 98 -10.81 6.76 -1.54
CA LEU A 98 -10.86 6.17 -2.88
C LEU A 98 -11.99 6.81 -3.71
N GLN A 99 -13.18 6.95 -3.13
CA GLN A 99 -14.34 7.57 -3.78
C GLN A 99 -14.07 9.02 -4.17
N ILE A 100 -13.45 9.81 -3.28
CA ILE A 100 -13.10 11.21 -3.57
C ILE A 100 -12.01 11.28 -4.65
N GLY A 101 -10.95 10.49 -4.52
CA GLY A 101 -9.83 10.51 -5.46
C GLY A 101 -10.20 9.99 -6.84
N GLN A 102 -11.11 9.01 -6.95
CA GLN A 102 -11.50 8.46 -8.24
C GLN A 102 -12.31 9.45 -9.08
N VAL A 103 -13.02 10.40 -8.47
CA VAL A 103 -13.67 11.51 -9.19
C VAL A 103 -12.64 12.35 -9.97
N LEU A 104 -11.40 12.44 -9.46
CA LEU A 104 -10.33 13.22 -10.08
C LEU A 104 -9.47 12.42 -11.06
N THR A 105 -9.27 11.13 -10.78
CA THR A 105 -8.31 10.27 -11.48
C THR A 105 -8.94 9.26 -12.42
N GLY A 106 -10.25 9.01 -12.28
CA GLY A 106 -10.96 7.94 -12.98
C GLY A 106 -10.59 6.53 -12.53
N SER A 107 -9.75 6.36 -11.51
CA SER A 107 -9.30 5.04 -11.06
C SER A 107 -9.20 4.96 -9.53
N PRO A 108 -10.15 4.29 -8.85
CA PRO A 108 -10.05 4.06 -7.41
C PRO A 108 -8.85 3.19 -7.05
N LEU A 109 -8.39 2.32 -7.96
CA LEU A 109 -7.21 1.47 -7.74
C LEU A 109 -5.91 2.27 -7.67
N LEU A 110 -5.70 3.22 -8.59
CA LEU A 110 -4.50 4.09 -8.52
C LEU A 110 -4.54 5.00 -7.29
N VAL A 111 -5.72 5.48 -6.91
CA VAL A 111 -5.89 6.25 -5.67
C VAL A 111 -5.53 5.39 -4.45
N GLY A 112 -6.03 4.16 -4.40
CA GLY A 112 -5.71 3.21 -3.33
C GLY A 112 -4.23 2.95 -3.19
N LEU A 113 -3.53 2.72 -4.30
CA LEU A 113 -2.07 2.57 -4.36
C LEU A 113 -1.33 3.78 -3.77
N VAL A 114 -1.72 4.99 -4.18
CA VAL A 114 -1.10 6.23 -3.69
C VAL A 114 -1.37 6.40 -2.19
N VAL A 115 -2.61 6.20 -1.73
CA VAL A 115 -2.98 6.32 -0.32
C VAL A 115 -2.25 5.28 0.54
N SER A 116 -2.14 4.04 0.09
CA SER A 116 -1.40 2.97 0.78
C SER A 116 0.10 3.27 0.85
N ALA A 117 0.69 3.75 -0.25
CA ALA A 117 2.10 4.16 -0.30
C ALA A 117 2.40 5.31 0.67
N LEU A 118 1.59 6.37 0.64
CA LEU A 118 1.74 7.52 1.53
C LEU A 118 1.53 7.15 3.00
N SER A 119 0.49 6.36 3.29
CA SER A 119 0.20 5.85 4.64
C SER A 119 1.38 5.06 5.18
N THR A 120 1.99 4.20 4.35
CA THR A 120 3.13 3.42 4.81
C THR A 120 4.37 4.26 4.99
N PHE A 121 4.67 5.16 4.06
CA PHE A 121 5.81 6.06 4.21
C PHE A 121 5.67 6.87 5.52
N ALA A 122 4.48 7.40 5.80
CA ALA A 122 4.17 8.11 7.04
C ALA A 122 4.33 7.20 8.28
N ALA A 123 3.87 5.95 8.22
CA ALA A 123 4.03 4.99 9.30
C ALA A 123 5.51 4.66 9.58
N LEU A 124 6.31 4.40 8.54
CA LEU A 124 7.74 4.15 8.67
C LEU A 124 8.48 5.37 9.23
N TYR A 125 8.11 6.58 8.80
CA TYR A 125 8.65 7.81 9.36
C TYR A 125 8.28 7.98 10.84
N GLY A 126 7.02 7.73 11.21
CA GLY A 126 6.59 7.75 12.61
C GLY A 126 7.37 6.76 13.47
N ILE A 127 7.55 5.52 12.99
CA ILE A 127 8.34 4.47 13.66
C ILE A 127 9.81 4.87 13.78
N HIS A 128 10.40 5.46 12.73
CA HIS A 128 11.77 5.98 12.78
C HIS A 128 11.91 6.99 13.91
N ARG A 129 11.06 8.02 13.90
CA ARG A 129 11.13 9.11 14.87
C ARG A 129 10.86 8.63 16.29
N LEU A 130 9.91 7.73 16.48
CA LEU A 130 9.62 7.14 17.79
C LEU A 130 10.82 6.33 18.30
N THR A 131 11.40 5.48 17.44
CA THR A 131 12.58 4.68 17.78
C THR A 131 13.78 5.56 18.11
N ALA A 132 14.00 6.63 17.34
CA ALA A 132 15.06 7.59 17.60
C ALA A 132 14.91 8.28 18.97
N LEU A 133 13.67 8.62 19.34
CA LEU A 133 13.36 9.24 20.63
C LEU A 133 13.57 8.28 21.81
N GLU A 134 13.18 7.00 21.67
CA GLU A 134 13.21 6.04 22.78
C GLU A 134 14.53 5.26 22.88
N LEU A 135 15.14 4.93 21.74
CA LEU A 135 16.26 3.99 21.64
C LEU A 135 17.50 4.60 20.97
N GLY A 136 17.42 5.84 20.50
CA GLY A 136 18.50 6.56 19.82
C GLY A 136 18.53 6.36 18.29
N GLU A 137 19.11 7.35 17.60
CA GLU A 137 19.16 7.42 16.13
C GLU A 137 19.84 6.19 15.49
N GLU A 138 20.84 5.62 16.15
CA GLU A 138 21.58 4.44 15.64
C GLU A 138 20.68 3.21 15.41
N ARG A 139 19.59 3.08 16.18
CA ARG A 139 18.67 1.94 16.10
C ARG A 139 17.49 2.19 15.18
N ALA A 140 17.13 3.46 14.93
CA ALA A 140 15.95 3.84 14.17
C ALA A 140 15.97 3.26 12.75
N ARG A 141 17.11 3.37 12.05
CA ARG A 141 17.30 2.79 10.71
C ARG A 141 17.07 1.28 10.68
N THR A 142 17.65 0.55 11.64
CA THR A 142 17.54 -0.90 11.71
C THR A 142 16.10 -1.33 11.94
N VAL A 143 15.37 -0.68 12.85
CA VAL A 143 13.96 -0.97 13.11
C VAL A 143 13.10 -0.73 11.88
N VAL A 144 13.29 0.40 11.19
CA VAL A 144 12.53 0.72 9.97
C VAL A 144 12.80 -0.30 8.87
N MET A 145 14.04 -0.74 8.69
CA MET A 145 14.38 -1.82 7.76
C MET A 145 13.69 -3.14 8.16
N LEU A 146 13.75 -3.53 9.44
CA LEU A 146 13.09 -4.75 9.91
C LEU A 146 11.58 -4.71 9.68
N VAL A 147 10.93 -3.58 9.95
CA VAL A 147 9.49 -3.39 9.71
C VAL A 147 9.18 -3.43 8.22
N ALA A 148 9.96 -2.75 7.38
CA ALA A 148 9.72 -2.68 5.94
C ALA A 148 9.93 -4.03 5.23
N PHE A 149 10.77 -4.90 5.77
CA PHE A 149 11.07 -6.23 5.21
C PHE A 149 10.39 -7.38 5.98
N PHE A 150 9.65 -7.10 7.04
CA PHE A 150 8.85 -8.10 7.74
C PHE A 150 7.83 -8.71 6.76
N PRO A 151 7.60 -10.03 6.73
CA PRO A 151 6.73 -10.65 5.73
C PRO A 151 5.30 -10.05 5.66
N ALA A 152 4.73 -9.62 6.78
CA ALA A 152 3.42 -8.97 6.77
C ALA A 152 3.44 -7.53 6.21
N ALA A 153 4.61 -6.93 5.98
CA ALA A 153 4.72 -5.63 5.32
C ALA A 153 4.27 -5.69 3.85
N LEU A 154 4.09 -6.89 3.28
CA LEU A 154 3.42 -7.09 1.98
C LEU A 154 2.02 -6.46 1.95
N PHE A 155 1.31 -6.38 3.07
CA PHE A 155 -0.02 -5.75 3.15
C PHE A 155 0.04 -4.22 3.16
N LEU A 156 1.24 -3.63 3.26
CA LEU A 156 1.45 -2.18 3.30
C LEU A 156 1.71 -1.60 1.90
N THR A 157 1.03 -2.15 0.89
CA THR A 157 1.18 -1.81 -0.53
C THR A 157 -0.07 -1.16 -1.08
#